data_AF-A0A6B2LG42-F1
#
_entry.id   AF-A0A6B2LG42-F1
#
_cell.length_a   1.000
_cell.length_b   1.000
_cell.length_c   1.000
_cell.angle_alpha   90.00
_cell.angle_beta   90.00
_cell.angle_gamma   90.00
#
_symmetry.space_group_name_H-M   'P 1'
#
loop_
_entity.id
_entity.type
_entity.pdbx_description
1 polymer ?
#
loop_
_entity_poly.entity_id
_entity_poly.type
_entity_poly.pdbx_seq_one_letter_code
_entity_poly.pdbx_strand_id
1 'polypeptide(L)'
;MCKTTASPKEIRIEVYPDWAPIGSDRFLELVRDNYFTKSPFFRVVKGFLVQFGIPADPSKWKEWHDKGPINDDPPKGVSFKRGYLSFAGYGEDSRTTELFVAYSDENGFGNTRWEVPFGVVQDMDVFDQINDEYGDVPPYGQGPDQQQLYLRGNAYLTENFPKMDYISYCSIESEQNSFNTEISILNELPSYESKGKSESYIFFRGEVWLLFIGIGYLGFLFVYKMNGTTTQEYKIL
;
A
#
# COMPACT_ATOMS: atom_id res chain seq x y z
N MET A 1 -4.24 -3.14 9.02
CA MET A 1 -4.34 -2.56 10.37
C MET A 1 -2.96 -2.32 10.98
N CYS A 2 -2.81 -1.27 11.78
CA CYS A 2 -1.63 -0.98 12.58
C CYS A 2 -2.00 -0.66 14.04
N LYS A 3 -1.11 -0.96 14.97
CA LYS A 3 -1.16 -0.46 16.35
C LYS A 3 -0.09 0.59 16.58
N THR A 4 -0.34 1.53 17.49
CA THR A 4 0.62 2.56 17.88
C THR A 4 0.77 2.64 19.39
N THR A 5 1.76 3.38 19.86
CA THR A 5 1.92 3.72 21.28
C THR A 5 1.03 4.87 21.73
N ALA A 6 0.58 5.72 20.80
CA ALA A 6 -0.21 6.91 21.08
C ALA A 6 -1.63 6.60 21.60
N SER A 7 -2.21 5.46 21.19
CA SER A 7 -3.58 5.07 21.53
C SER A 7 -3.71 3.55 21.64
N PRO A 8 -4.56 3.03 22.55
CA PRO A 8 -4.88 1.60 22.59
C PRO A 8 -5.73 1.14 21.40
N LYS A 9 -6.28 2.06 20.59
CA LYS A 9 -7.07 1.74 19.40
C LYS A 9 -6.18 1.31 18.24
N GLU A 10 -6.73 0.46 17.39
CA GLU A 10 -6.14 0.08 16.11
C GLU A 10 -6.44 1.12 15.03
N ILE A 11 -5.51 1.23 14.08
CA ILE A 11 -5.62 2.09 12.90
C ILE A 11 -5.86 1.21 11.68
N ARG A 12 -6.89 1.50 10.91
CA ARG A 12 -7.12 0.92 9.58
C ARG A 12 -6.58 1.89 8.52
N ILE A 13 -5.81 1.32 7.60
CA ILE A 13 -5.30 1.99 6.42
C ILE A 13 -5.90 1.23 5.24
N GLU A 14 -6.66 1.94 4.42
CA GLU A 14 -7.14 1.43 3.14
C GLU A 14 -6.12 1.79 2.06
N VAL A 15 -5.77 0.83 1.21
CA VAL A 15 -4.79 0.99 0.14
C VAL A 15 -5.51 0.94 -1.19
N TYR A 16 -5.17 1.86 -2.10
CA TYR A 16 -5.83 2.07 -3.39
C TYR A 16 -4.83 1.84 -4.55
N PRO A 17 -4.62 0.58 -5.00
CA PRO A 17 -3.76 0.27 -6.14
C PRO A 17 -4.17 0.99 -7.44
N ASP A 18 -5.44 1.33 -7.61
CA ASP A 18 -5.91 2.09 -8.79
C ASP A 18 -5.39 3.53 -8.82
N TRP A 19 -5.04 4.10 -7.65
CA TRP A 19 -4.48 5.45 -7.55
C TRP A 19 -2.99 5.45 -7.80
N ALA A 20 -2.28 4.50 -7.18
CA ALA A 20 -0.83 4.40 -7.21
C ALA A 20 -0.40 2.92 -7.06
N PRO A 21 -0.38 2.14 -8.16
CA PRO A 21 -0.07 0.72 -8.09
C PRO A 21 1.35 0.44 -7.56
N ILE A 22 2.35 1.23 -7.96
CA ILE A 22 3.75 1.04 -7.57
C ILE A 22 3.94 1.39 -6.09
N GLY A 23 3.39 2.52 -5.64
CA GLY A 23 3.40 2.91 -4.23
C GLY A 23 2.64 1.92 -3.34
N SER A 24 1.46 1.46 -3.78
CA SER A 24 0.66 0.47 -3.05
C SER A 24 1.42 -0.84 -2.86
N ASP A 25 2.04 -1.34 -3.92
CA ASP A 25 2.84 -2.58 -3.87
C ASP A 25 4.03 -2.44 -2.93
N ARG A 26 4.78 -1.32 -3.01
CA ARG A 26 5.90 -1.06 -2.09
C ARG A 26 5.44 -1.00 -0.64
N PHE A 27 4.33 -0.33 -0.36
CA PHE A 27 3.79 -0.25 1.00
C PHE A 27 3.42 -1.63 1.53
N LEU A 28 2.74 -2.47 0.74
CA LEU A 28 2.37 -3.81 1.14
C LEU A 28 3.59 -4.73 1.31
N GLU A 29 4.64 -4.57 0.50
CA GLU A 29 5.92 -5.27 0.71
C GLU A 29 6.53 -4.92 2.07
N LEU A 30 6.57 -3.62 2.41
CA LEU A 30 7.08 -3.13 3.71
C LEU A 30 6.24 -3.67 4.89
N VAL A 31 4.91 -3.72 4.76
CA VAL A 31 4.04 -4.29 5.79
C VAL A 31 4.29 -5.79 5.97
N ARG A 32 4.38 -6.56 4.88
CA ARG A 32 4.66 -8.01 4.94
C ARG A 32 6.02 -8.33 5.56
N ASP A 33 6.99 -7.45 5.34
CA ASP A 33 8.34 -7.53 5.92
C ASP A 33 8.43 -7.04 7.38
N ASN A 34 7.28 -6.69 8.00
CA ASN A 34 7.21 -6.11 9.34
C ASN A 34 8.05 -4.84 9.52
N TYR A 35 8.33 -4.12 8.43
CA TYR A 35 9.26 -3.00 8.38
C TYR A 35 8.90 -1.86 9.34
N PHE A 36 7.60 -1.61 9.52
CA PHE A 36 7.09 -0.55 10.38
C PHE A 36 7.08 -0.91 11.87
N THR A 37 7.50 -2.12 12.26
CA THR A 37 7.55 -2.52 13.67
C THR A 37 8.50 -1.60 14.44
N LYS A 38 7.97 -0.91 15.45
CA LYS A 38 8.65 0.13 16.23
C LYS A 38 9.17 1.32 15.39
N SER A 39 8.61 1.56 14.21
CA SER A 39 8.94 2.74 13.40
C SER A 39 8.42 4.01 14.10
N PRO A 40 9.24 5.06 14.26
CA PRO A 40 8.84 6.28 14.94
C PRO A 40 8.03 7.21 14.04
N PHE A 41 7.11 7.97 14.63
CA PHE A 41 6.52 9.15 14.02
C PHE A 41 7.47 10.34 14.18
N PHE A 42 8.59 10.32 13.45
CA PHE A 42 9.73 11.22 13.71
C PHE A 42 9.48 12.69 13.32
N ARG A 43 8.39 13.00 12.62
CA ARG A 43 8.04 14.38 12.26
C ARG A 43 6.53 14.55 12.36
N VAL A 44 6.07 15.39 13.28
CA VAL A 44 4.65 15.59 13.55
C VAL A 44 4.41 17.09 13.58
N VAL A 45 3.88 17.62 12.49
CA VAL A 45 3.61 19.05 12.34
C VAL A 45 2.10 19.23 12.31
N LYS A 46 1.54 19.68 13.44
CA LYS A 46 0.09 19.84 13.62
C LYS A 46 -0.52 20.69 12.51
N GLY A 47 -1.61 20.19 11.92
CA GLY A 47 -2.28 20.82 10.79
C GLY A 47 -1.62 20.64 9.42
N PHE A 48 -0.42 20.05 9.37
CA PHE A 48 0.32 19.82 8.12
C PHE A 48 0.47 18.33 7.82
N LEU A 49 1.32 17.60 8.56
CA LEU A 49 1.60 16.19 8.30
C LEU A 49 2.08 15.41 9.53
N VAL A 50 2.03 14.08 9.40
CA VAL A 50 2.80 13.11 10.20
C VAL A 50 3.69 12.30 9.26
N GLN A 51 5.00 12.27 9.50
CA GLN A 51 5.96 11.48 8.75
C GLN A 51 6.48 10.30 9.59
N PHE A 52 6.62 9.15 8.94
CA PHE A 52 7.16 7.91 9.50
C PHE A 52 7.81 7.06 8.39
N GLY A 53 8.17 5.81 8.67
CA GLY A 53 8.72 4.90 7.66
C GLY A 53 10.25 4.80 7.66
N ILE A 54 10.87 5.15 8.78
CA ILE A 54 12.23 4.73 9.13
C ILE A 54 12.11 3.57 10.14
N PRO A 55 12.77 2.42 9.95
CA PRO A 55 12.62 1.28 10.83
C PRO A 55 13.45 1.49 12.11
N ALA A 56 13.10 0.76 13.16
CA ALA A 56 13.78 0.88 14.45
C ALA A 56 15.27 0.49 14.40
N ASP A 57 15.62 -0.43 13.48
CA ASP A 57 16.95 -1.00 13.31
C ASP A 57 17.65 -0.41 12.07
N PRO A 58 18.82 0.25 12.23
CA PRO A 58 19.63 0.74 11.12
C PRO A 58 19.99 -0.30 10.05
N SER A 59 20.15 -1.56 10.44
CA SER A 59 20.45 -2.64 9.48
C SER A 59 19.27 -2.90 8.54
N LYS A 60 18.04 -2.83 9.06
CA LYS A 60 16.81 -2.95 8.28
C LYS A 60 16.60 -1.74 7.38
N TRP A 61 16.95 -0.54 7.85
CA TRP A 61 16.98 0.66 7.02
C TRP A 61 17.95 0.45 5.85
N LYS A 62 19.17 -0.01 6.14
CA LYS A 62 20.20 -0.25 5.12
C LYS A 62 19.78 -1.28 4.07
N GLU A 63 19.16 -2.39 4.49
CA GLU A 63 18.64 -3.41 3.56
C GLU A 63 17.71 -2.79 2.51
N TRP A 64 16.76 -1.97 2.95
CA TRP A 64 15.78 -1.34 2.07
C TRP A 64 16.34 -0.14 1.31
N HIS A 65 17.31 0.57 1.88
CA HIS A 65 18.06 1.59 1.18
C HIS A 65 18.83 1.00 -0.01
N ASP A 66 19.49 -0.15 0.18
CA ASP A 66 20.26 -0.83 -0.86
C ASP A 66 19.35 -1.42 -1.97
N LYS A 67 18.08 -1.73 -1.68
CA LYS A 67 17.07 -2.10 -2.70
C LYS A 67 16.75 -0.95 -3.66
N GLY A 68 17.00 0.29 -3.25
CA GLY A 68 16.79 1.48 -4.07
C GLY A 68 15.34 2.00 -4.11
N PRO A 69 15.16 3.17 -4.74
CA PRO A 69 13.87 3.81 -4.85
C PRO A 69 12.94 3.09 -5.85
N ILE A 70 11.65 3.43 -5.80
CA ILE A 70 10.66 3.05 -6.81
C ILE A 70 10.42 4.19 -7.80
N ASN A 71 10.03 3.82 -9.02
CA ASN A 71 9.55 4.77 -10.00
C ASN A 71 8.27 5.46 -9.50
N ASP A 72 8.04 6.70 -9.92
CA ASP A 72 6.82 7.45 -9.62
C ASP A 72 5.57 6.85 -10.27
N ASP A 73 4.45 6.92 -9.55
CA ASP A 73 3.15 6.56 -10.10
C ASP A 73 2.64 7.70 -11.00
N PRO A 74 1.96 7.41 -12.12
CA PRO A 74 1.36 8.45 -12.93
C PRO A 74 0.21 9.11 -12.15
N PRO A 75 0.14 10.45 -12.06
CA PRO A 75 -0.90 11.13 -11.30
C PRO A 75 -2.29 10.84 -11.87
N LYS A 76 -3.24 10.46 -11.00
CA LYS A 76 -4.63 10.14 -11.34
C LYS A 76 -5.62 11.28 -11.09
N GLY A 77 -5.13 12.46 -10.72
CA GLY A 77 -5.99 13.62 -10.38
C GLY A 77 -6.64 13.52 -9.00
N VAL A 78 -6.07 12.71 -8.10
CA VAL A 78 -6.53 12.60 -6.70
C VAL A 78 -5.92 13.72 -5.88
N SER A 79 -6.75 14.67 -5.45
CA SER A 79 -6.32 15.74 -4.54
C SER A 79 -6.15 15.21 -3.12
N PHE A 80 -5.10 15.66 -2.42
CA PHE A 80 -4.88 15.29 -1.02
C PHE A 80 -6.03 15.79 -0.15
N LYS A 81 -6.41 14.93 0.79
CA LYS A 81 -7.30 15.26 1.90
C LYS A 81 -6.67 14.82 3.20
N ARG A 82 -7.19 15.31 4.30
CA ARG A 82 -6.86 14.81 5.63
C ARG A 82 -7.01 13.28 5.68
N GLY A 83 -5.97 12.62 6.20
CA GLY A 83 -5.87 11.16 6.30
C GLY A 83 -5.25 10.48 5.08
N TYR A 84 -4.95 11.21 3.99
CA TYR A 84 -4.32 10.60 2.82
C TYR A 84 -2.86 10.28 3.10
N LEU A 85 -2.44 9.10 2.65
CA LEU A 85 -1.12 8.51 2.84
C LEU A 85 -0.36 8.50 1.51
N SER A 86 0.88 8.99 1.53
CA SER A 86 1.78 9.02 0.39
C SER A 86 3.23 8.77 0.83
N PHE A 87 4.08 8.40 -0.12
CA PHE A 87 5.53 8.39 0.10
C PHE A 87 6.07 9.81 0.14
N ALA A 88 7.07 10.02 0.99
CA ALA A 88 7.95 11.18 0.91
C ALA A 88 8.98 10.96 -0.23
N GLY A 89 9.40 12.06 -0.85
CA GLY A 89 10.39 12.05 -1.93
C GLY A 89 11.11 13.39 -2.02
N TYR A 90 12.23 13.40 -2.71
CA TYR A 90 13.09 14.57 -2.91
C TYR A 90 13.35 14.87 -4.39
N GLY A 91 12.58 14.26 -5.29
CA GLY A 91 12.72 14.34 -6.73
C GLY A 91 12.01 13.19 -7.44
N GLU A 92 12.11 13.17 -8.77
CA GLU A 92 11.61 12.04 -9.57
C GLU A 92 12.25 10.72 -9.16
N ASP A 93 11.43 9.68 -9.09
CA ASP A 93 11.85 8.30 -8.81
C ASP A 93 12.73 8.18 -7.56
N SER A 94 12.41 8.97 -6.52
CA SER A 94 13.21 9.07 -5.28
C SER A 94 12.59 8.37 -4.08
N ARG A 95 11.37 7.87 -4.23
CA ARG A 95 10.54 7.32 -3.13
C ARG A 95 11.12 5.99 -2.66
N THR A 96 11.36 5.85 -1.36
CA THR A 96 11.93 4.62 -0.77
C THR A 96 10.93 3.95 0.19
N THR A 97 10.96 4.36 1.46
CA THR A 97 10.22 3.73 2.56
C THR A 97 9.53 4.74 3.48
N GLU A 98 9.95 6.01 3.40
CA GLU A 98 9.38 7.08 4.21
C GLU A 98 8.03 7.52 3.66
N LEU A 99 7.10 7.71 4.57
CA LEU A 99 5.69 7.98 4.31
C LEU A 99 5.24 9.19 5.08
N PHE A 100 4.21 9.87 4.58
CA PHE A 100 3.51 10.88 5.34
C PHE A 100 1.99 10.73 5.23
N VAL A 101 1.30 11.11 6.31
CA VAL A 101 -0.15 11.27 6.38
C VAL A 101 -0.48 12.75 6.42
N ALA A 102 -1.37 13.17 5.53
CA ALA A 102 -1.89 14.53 5.48
C ALA A 102 -2.80 14.84 6.69
N TYR A 103 -2.61 15.99 7.35
CA TYR A 103 -3.47 16.46 8.44
C TYR A 103 -4.54 17.49 8.02
N SER A 104 -4.47 17.98 6.79
CA SER A 104 -5.40 18.98 6.26
C SER A 104 -5.70 18.68 4.80
N ASP A 105 -6.78 19.25 4.29
CA ASP A 105 -7.10 19.27 2.85
C ASP A 105 -6.28 20.35 2.12
N GLU A 106 -5.74 21.33 2.86
CA GLU A 106 -5.04 22.51 2.34
C GLU A 106 -3.55 22.52 2.73
N ASN A 107 -2.86 21.41 2.52
CA ASN A 107 -1.44 21.24 2.86
C ASN A 107 -0.47 21.46 1.70
N GLY A 108 -0.98 21.64 0.47
CA GLY A 108 -0.14 21.86 -0.71
C GLY A 108 0.56 20.59 -1.23
N PHE A 109 0.18 19.40 -0.76
CA PHE A 109 0.68 18.13 -1.31
C PHE A 109 0.02 17.77 -2.65
N GLY A 110 0.70 16.91 -3.40
CA GLY A 110 0.20 16.37 -4.66
C GLY A 110 0.49 17.26 -5.86
N ASN A 111 1.37 18.25 -5.68
CA ASN A 111 1.84 19.15 -6.75
C ASN A 111 3.12 18.65 -7.42
N THR A 112 3.68 17.53 -6.95
CA THR A 112 4.93 16.93 -7.45
C THR A 112 4.69 15.49 -7.90
N ARG A 113 5.59 14.95 -8.74
CA ARG A 113 5.44 13.59 -9.31
C ARG A 113 5.55 12.48 -8.26
N TRP A 114 6.31 12.71 -7.19
CA TRP A 114 6.55 11.73 -6.14
C TRP A 114 5.49 11.78 -5.03
N GLU A 115 4.56 12.74 -5.05
CA GLU A 115 3.48 12.86 -4.09
C GLU A 115 2.15 12.33 -4.66
N VAL A 116 2.11 11.05 -5.04
CA VAL A 116 0.84 10.41 -5.41
C VAL A 116 0.30 9.63 -4.22
N PRO A 117 -0.90 9.97 -3.71
CA PRO A 117 -1.49 9.24 -2.59
C PRO A 117 -1.84 7.83 -3.03
N PHE A 118 -1.55 6.85 -2.16
CA PHE A 118 -1.84 5.44 -2.40
C PHE A 118 -2.76 4.83 -1.34
N GLY A 119 -3.07 5.58 -0.27
CA GLY A 119 -3.88 5.06 0.82
C GLY A 119 -4.58 6.14 1.64
N VAL A 120 -5.50 5.69 2.50
CA VAL A 120 -6.26 6.56 3.41
C VAL A 120 -6.29 5.92 4.80
N VAL A 121 -5.88 6.70 5.80
CA VAL A 121 -6.06 6.37 7.21
C VAL A 121 -7.52 6.63 7.60
N GLN A 122 -8.20 5.60 8.09
CA GLN A 122 -9.62 5.68 8.47
C GLN A 122 -9.82 6.21 9.89
N ASP A 123 -8.88 5.93 10.79
CA ASP A 123 -8.98 6.24 12.23
C ASP A 123 -8.07 7.42 12.59
N MET A 124 -8.36 8.59 12.01
CA MET A 124 -7.57 9.82 12.22
C MET A 124 -7.59 10.34 13.66
N ASP A 125 -8.55 9.91 14.49
CA ASP A 125 -8.59 10.23 15.92
C ASP A 125 -7.41 9.62 16.68
N VAL A 126 -6.85 8.50 16.19
CA VAL A 126 -5.60 7.93 16.72
C VAL A 126 -4.41 8.78 16.30
N PHE A 127 -4.38 9.19 15.03
CA PHE A 127 -3.34 10.07 14.54
C PHE A 127 -3.32 11.42 15.26
N ASP A 128 -4.47 11.96 15.65
CA ASP A 128 -4.59 13.21 16.43
C ASP A 128 -4.01 13.11 17.86
N GLN A 129 -3.74 11.90 18.34
CA GLN A 129 -3.14 11.65 19.66
C GLN A 129 -1.62 11.46 19.60
N ILE A 130 -1.03 11.38 18.40
CA ILE A 130 0.42 11.25 18.25
C ILE A 130 1.10 12.50 18.84
N ASN A 131 2.10 12.28 19.68
CA ASN A 131 2.86 13.36 20.31
C ASN A 131 3.51 14.29 19.27
N ASP A 132 3.18 15.57 19.34
CA ASP A 132 3.66 16.62 18.44
C ASP A 132 4.71 17.55 19.08
N GLU A 133 5.16 17.26 20.32
CA GLU A 133 6.10 18.10 21.10
C GLU A 133 7.41 18.43 20.35
N TYR A 134 7.87 17.52 19.49
CA TYR A 134 9.13 17.68 18.76
C TYR A 134 9.00 18.41 17.41
N GLY A 135 7.78 18.50 16.87
CA GLY A 135 7.48 19.30 15.69
C GLY A 135 8.19 18.84 14.40
N ASP A 136 8.72 19.83 13.68
CA ASP A 136 9.42 19.63 12.42
C ASP A 136 10.89 19.19 12.62
N VAL A 137 11.48 18.56 11.61
CA VAL A 137 12.88 18.15 11.59
C VAL A 137 13.81 19.33 11.25
N PRO A 138 15.11 19.26 11.61
CA PRO A 138 16.08 20.27 11.20
C PRO A 138 16.16 20.42 9.67
N PRO A 139 16.40 21.64 9.15
CA PRO A 139 16.65 22.89 9.89
C PRO A 139 15.37 23.64 10.30
N TYR A 140 14.19 23.13 9.99
CA TYR A 140 12.91 23.84 10.16
C TYR A 140 12.30 23.69 11.55
N GLY A 141 12.76 22.71 12.33
CA GLY A 141 12.35 22.51 13.71
C GLY A 141 13.40 21.83 14.57
N GLN A 142 12.97 21.40 15.75
CA GLN A 142 13.80 20.80 16.81
C GLN A 142 13.65 19.27 16.90
N GLY A 143 12.98 18.68 15.93
CA GLY A 143 12.74 17.24 15.86
C GLY A 143 14.01 16.43 15.60
N PRO A 144 13.86 15.11 15.50
CA PRO A 144 14.94 14.18 15.18
C PRO A 144 15.70 14.55 13.90
N ASP A 145 17.02 14.43 13.95
CA ASP A 145 17.87 14.43 12.77
C ASP A 145 17.73 13.10 12.02
N GLN A 146 17.30 13.15 10.76
CA GLN A 146 17.07 11.95 9.95
C GLN A 146 18.34 11.13 9.71
N GLN A 147 19.51 11.77 9.56
CA GLN A 147 20.78 11.05 9.42
C GLN A 147 21.10 10.25 10.67
N GLN A 148 20.82 10.81 11.86
CA GLN A 148 20.97 10.08 13.11
C GLN A 148 19.99 8.90 13.21
N LEU A 149 18.76 9.05 12.71
CA LEU A 149 17.82 7.94 12.62
C LEU A 149 18.32 6.82 11.71
N TYR A 150 18.89 7.13 10.55
CA TYR A 150 19.45 6.12 9.64
C TYR A 150 20.65 5.38 10.26
N LEU A 151 21.50 6.10 11.00
CA LEU A 151 22.73 5.55 11.56
C LEU A 151 22.52 4.79 12.87
N ARG A 152 21.58 5.25 13.72
CA ARG A 152 21.44 4.80 15.11
C ARG A 152 20.05 4.27 15.45
N GLY A 153 19.06 4.49 14.59
CA GLY A 153 17.68 4.00 14.78
C GLY A 153 17.08 4.50 16.08
N ASN A 154 16.28 3.64 16.73
CA ASN A 154 15.57 4.02 17.95
C ASN A 154 16.49 4.26 19.16
N ALA A 155 17.76 3.84 19.13
CA ALA A 155 18.70 4.16 20.21
C ALA A 155 18.91 5.68 20.32
N TYR A 156 19.03 6.37 19.18
CA TYR A 156 19.10 7.83 19.14
C TYR A 156 17.83 8.49 19.69
N LEU A 157 16.66 7.97 19.35
CA LEU A 157 15.38 8.50 19.83
C LEU A 157 15.18 8.29 21.33
N THR A 158 15.56 7.12 21.85
CA THR A 158 15.40 6.82 23.29
C THR A 158 16.23 7.78 24.15
N GLU A 159 17.40 8.18 23.67
CA GLU A 159 18.29 9.12 24.37
C GLU A 159 17.81 10.58 24.29
N ASN A 160 17.29 11.02 23.14
CA ASN A 160 17.08 12.44 22.86
C ASN A 160 15.60 12.86 22.76
N PHE A 161 14.71 11.90 22.49
CA PHE A 161 13.28 12.09 22.23
C PHE A 161 12.43 11.05 22.99
N PRO A 162 12.51 11.00 24.33
CA PRO A 162 11.94 9.90 25.13
C PRO A 162 10.41 9.79 25.08
N LYS A 163 9.71 10.82 24.61
CA LYS A 163 8.25 10.84 24.44
C LYS A 163 7.80 10.56 23.01
N MET A 164 8.71 10.08 22.15
CA MET A 164 8.37 9.76 20.76
C MET A 164 7.34 8.64 20.72
N ASP A 165 6.35 8.77 19.83
CA ASP A 165 5.40 7.70 19.54
C ASP A 165 5.87 6.82 18.39
N TYR A 166 5.46 5.56 18.44
CA TYR A 166 5.87 4.54 17.48
C TYR A 166 4.67 3.76 16.95
N ILE A 167 4.81 3.26 15.73
CA ILE A 167 4.03 2.13 15.24
C ILE A 167 4.51 0.90 16.02
N SER A 168 3.61 0.24 16.75
CA SER A 168 3.91 -1.02 17.42
C SER A 168 4.10 -2.15 16.41
N TYR A 169 3.14 -2.32 15.51
CA TYR A 169 3.21 -3.23 14.36
C TYR A 169 2.13 -2.88 13.34
N CYS A 170 2.26 -3.42 12.12
CA CYS A 170 1.24 -3.39 11.09
C CYS A 170 1.02 -4.80 10.52
N SER A 171 -0.18 -5.08 10.04
CA SER A 171 -0.55 -6.35 9.41
C SER A 171 -1.65 -6.14 8.36
N ILE A 172 -1.71 -7.03 7.38
CA ILE A 172 -2.75 -7.04 6.35
C ILE A 172 -3.93 -7.86 6.89
N GLU A 173 -5.12 -7.24 6.98
CA GLU A 173 -6.32 -7.91 7.50
C GLU A 173 -7.11 -8.63 6.42
N SER A 174 -7.24 -8.00 5.26
CA SER A 174 -7.89 -8.57 4.09
C SER A 174 -7.35 -7.89 2.85
N GLU A 175 -6.87 -8.66 1.88
CA GLU A 175 -6.77 -8.18 0.51
C GLU A 175 -8.20 -8.23 -0.04
N GLN A 176 -8.79 -7.08 -0.39
CA GLN A 176 -10.01 -7.08 -1.20
C GLN A 176 -9.62 -7.57 -2.59
N ASN A 177 -9.53 -8.89 -2.68
CA ASN A 177 -9.41 -9.60 -3.92
C ASN A 177 -10.71 -9.35 -4.69
N SER A 178 -10.63 -8.54 -5.74
CA SER A 178 -11.70 -8.28 -6.72
C SER A 178 -12.29 -9.56 -7.35
N PHE A 179 -11.70 -10.71 -7.04
CA PHE A 179 -12.22 -12.07 -7.24
C PHE A 179 -13.68 -12.28 -6.81
N ASN A 180 -14.15 -11.64 -5.73
CA ASN A 180 -15.54 -11.85 -5.30
C ASN A 180 -16.57 -11.24 -6.26
N THR A 181 -16.22 -10.15 -6.95
CA THR A 181 -17.09 -9.55 -7.96
C THR A 181 -17.15 -10.42 -9.21
N GLU A 182 -16.02 -10.97 -9.67
CA GLU A 182 -15.99 -11.84 -10.87
C GLU A 182 -16.67 -13.20 -10.64
N ILE A 183 -16.55 -13.80 -9.45
CA ILE A 183 -17.24 -15.05 -9.12
C ILE A 183 -18.77 -14.84 -9.05
N SER A 184 -19.23 -13.67 -8.59
CA SER A 184 -20.66 -13.36 -8.61
C SER A 184 -21.21 -13.26 -10.04
N ILE A 185 -20.45 -12.65 -10.96
CA ILE A 185 -20.79 -12.57 -12.38
C ILE A 185 -20.84 -13.97 -13.01
N LEU A 186 -19.90 -14.86 -12.66
CA LEU A 186 -19.91 -16.25 -13.13
C LEU A 186 -21.12 -17.05 -12.63
N ASN A 187 -21.57 -16.82 -11.39
CA ASN A 187 -22.76 -17.46 -10.83
C ASN A 187 -24.09 -16.92 -11.38
N GLU A 188 -24.09 -15.75 -12.01
CA GLU A 188 -25.25 -15.17 -12.71
C GLU A 188 -25.34 -15.58 -14.19
N LEU A 189 -24.28 -16.19 -14.75
CA LEU A 189 -24.35 -16.77 -16.08
C LEU A 189 -25.16 -18.07 -16.05
N PRO A 190 -26.00 -18.32 -17.06
CA PRO A 190 -26.79 -19.55 -17.12
C PRO A 190 -25.85 -20.77 -17.08
N SER A 191 -26.07 -21.64 -16.10
CA SER A 191 -25.32 -22.89 -15.99
C SER A 191 -25.57 -23.73 -17.25
N TYR A 192 -24.52 -23.94 -18.03
CA TYR A 192 -24.55 -24.93 -19.10
C TYR A 192 -24.23 -26.29 -18.50
N GLU A 193 -25.26 -27.11 -18.24
CA GLU A 193 -25.08 -28.49 -17.81
C GLU A 193 -24.32 -29.29 -18.87
N SER A 194 -23.00 -29.41 -18.72
CA SER A 194 -22.24 -30.40 -19.46
C SER A 194 -22.25 -31.72 -18.68
N LYS A 195 -23.00 -32.70 -19.18
CA LYS A 195 -22.93 -34.08 -18.67
C LYS A 195 -21.50 -34.61 -18.91
N GLY A 196 -20.69 -34.63 -17.84
CA GLY A 196 -19.47 -35.44 -17.76
C GLY A 196 -18.17 -34.83 -18.28
N LYS A 197 -17.85 -33.57 -17.98
CA LYS A 197 -16.53 -32.97 -18.26
C LYS A 197 -15.96 -32.24 -17.03
N SER A 198 -14.66 -32.38 -16.79
CA SER A 198 -13.94 -31.64 -15.75
C SER A 198 -13.73 -30.19 -16.19
N GLU A 199 -14.22 -29.23 -15.40
CA GLU A 199 -13.92 -27.81 -15.58
C GLU A 199 -12.57 -27.48 -14.94
N SER A 200 -11.75 -26.66 -15.60
CA SER A 200 -10.50 -26.17 -15.04
C SER A 200 -10.30 -24.72 -15.46
N TYR A 201 -10.00 -23.86 -14.50
CA TYR A 201 -9.85 -22.42 -14.69
C TYR A 201 -8.36 -22.09 -14.71
N ILE A 202 -7.90 -21.29 -15.68
CA ILE A 202 -6.51 -20.84 -15.78
C ILE A 202 -6.51 -19.32 -15.92
N PHE A 203 -5.75 -18.65 -15.06
CA PHE A 203 -5.60 -17.19 -15.10
C PHE A 203 -4.25 -16.84 -15.73
N PHE A 204 -4.26 -15.91 -16.69
CA PHE A 204 -3.04 -15.41 -17.33
C PHE A 204 -3.12 -13.89 -17.46
N ARG A 205 -2.15 -13.18 -16.86
CA ARG A 205 -1.99 -11.71 -16.98
C ARG A 205 -3.26 -10.87 -16.68
N GLY A 206 -4.03 -11.24 -15.66
CA GLY A 206 -5.23 -10.48 -15.27
C GLY A 206 -6.43 -10.66 -16.21
N GLU A 207 -6.38 -11.61 -17.15
CA GLU A 207 -7.54 -12.03 -17.94
C GLU A 207 -8.08 -13.39 -17.45
N VAL A 208 -9.41 -13.53 -17.42
CA VAL A 208 -10.11 -14.79 -17.11
C VAL A 208 -10.24 -15.63 -18.38
N TRP A 209 -9.60 -16.80 -18.38
CA TRP A 209 -9.73 -17.78 -19.46
C TRP A 209 -10.52 -18.99 -18.96
N LEU A 210 -11.59 -19.35 -19.67
CA LEU A 210 -12.36 -20.56 -19.41
C LEU A 210 -11.82 -21.68 -20.31
N LEU A 211 -11.11 -22.61 -19.70
CA LEU A 211 -10.53 -23.75 -20.40
C LEU A 211 -11.48 -24.95 -20.30
N PHE A 212 -12.26 -25.19 -21.36
CA PHE A 212 -13.02 -26.43 -21.48
C PHE A 212 -12.16 -27.50 -22.17
N ILE A 213 -11.47 -28.32 -21.39
CA ILE A 213 -10.85 -29.54 -21.91
C ILE A 213 -11.94 -30.60 -22.08
N GLY A 214 -12.58 -30.58 -23.25
CA GLY A 214 -13.59 -31.58 -23.61
C GLY A 214 -13.16 -32.38 -24.82
N ILE A 215 -12.98 -33.70 -24.67
CA ILE A 215 -12.92 -34.60 -25.83
C ILE A 215 -14.34 -34.67 -26.40
N GLY A 216 -14.62 -33.91 -27.46
CA GLY A 216 -15.84 -34.11 -28.25
C GLY A 216 -15.81 -35.46 -28.98
N TYR A 217 -16.96 -35.92 -29.48
CA TYR A 217 -17.10 -37.13 -30.34
C TYR A 217 -16.21 -37.10 -31.61
N LEU A 218 -15.53 -35.99 -31.88
CA LEU A 218 -14.64 -35.73 -33.01
C LEU A 218 -13.22 -35.22 -32.62
N GLY A 219 -12.86 -35.20 -31.32
CA GLY A 219 -11.48 -34.96 -30.88
C GLY A 219 -10.93 -33.53 -30.97
N PHE A 220 -11.77 -32.48 -30.99
CA PHE A 220 -11.30 -31.09 -31.01
C PHE A 220 -11.16 -30.47 -29.62
N LEU A 221 -10.12 -29.66 -29.41
CA LEU A 221 -9.89 -28.84 -28.22
C LEU A 221 -10.39 -27.40 -28.47
N PHE A 222 -11.21 -26.89 -27.56
CA PHE A 222 -11.76 -25.54 -27.63
C PHE A 222 -11.31 -24.72 -26.43
N VAL A 223 -11.00 -23.44 -26.66
CA VAL A 223 -10.71 -22.49 -25.59
C VAL A 223 -11.60 -21.28 -25.77
N TYR A 224 -12.16 -20.80 -24.66
CA TYR A 224 -13.06 -19.65 -24.66
C TYR A 224 -12.40 -18.50 -23.92
N LYS A 225 -12.35 -17.33 -24.56
CA LYS A 225 -12.00 -16.08 -23.89
C LYS A 225 -13.29 -15.39 -23.47
N MET A 226 -13.38 -15.02 -22.20
CA MET A 226 -14.51 -14.23 -21.69
C MET A 226 -14.06 -12.79 -21.47
N ASN A 227 -14.76 -11.84 -22.09
CA ASN A 227 -14.56 -10.41 -21.89
C ASN A 227 -15.91 -9.80 -21.47
N GLY A 228 -16.11 -9.65 -20.15
CA GLY A 228 -17.41 -9.26 -19.60
C GLY A 228 -18.50 -10.28 -19.98
N THR A 229 -19.57 -9.85 -20.65
CA THR A 229 -20.67 -10.71 -21.11
C THR A 229 -20.45 -11.34 -22.50
N THR A 230 -19.31 -11.09 -23.14
CA THR A 230 -19.04 -11.58 -24.50
C THR A 230 -18.13 -12.81 -24.43
N THR A 231 -18.57 -13.91 -25.04
CA THR A 231 -17.79 -15.14 -25.19
C THR A 231 -17.23 -15.24 -26.61
N GLN A 232 -15.92 -15.42 -26.74
CA GLN A 232 -15.25 -15.67 -28.03
C GLN A 232 -14.65 -17.07 -28.04
N GLU A 233 -15.05 -17.89 -29.01
CA GLU A 233 -14.58 -19.27 -29.19
C GLU A 233 -13.31 -19.29 -30.04
N TYR A 234 -12.30 -20.02 -29.57
CA TYR A 234 -11.07 -20.28 -30.29
C TYR A 234 -10.89 -21.78 -30.49
N LYS A 235 -10.73 -22.18 -31.75
CA LYS A 235 -10.37 -23.55 -32.11
C LYS A 235 -8.86 -23.70 -32.01
N ILE A 236 -8.39 -24.61 -31.16
CA ILE A 236 -6.98 -25.00 -31.13
C ILE A 236 -6.82 -26.17 -32.10
N LEU A 237 -5.93 -26.00 -33.08
CA LEU A 237 -5.54 -27.03 -34.05
C LEU A 237 -4.76 -28.15 -33.38
#